data_AF-A0A6V7HXF4-F1
#
_entry.id   AF-A0A6V7HXF4-F1
#
_cell.length_a   1.000
_cell.length_b   1.000
_cell.length_c   1.000
_cell.angle_alpha   90.00
_cell.angle_beta   90.00
_cell.angle_gamma   90.00
#
_symmetry.space_group_name_H-M   'P 1'
#
loop_
_entity.id
_entity.type
_entity.pdbx_description
1 polymer ?
#
loop_
_entity_poly.entity_id
_entity_poly.type
_entity_poly.pdbx_seq_one_letter_code
_entity_poly.pdbx_strand_id
1 'polypeptide(L)' 'QQKNGPCHDYFYSLKNVSFCAFHPRDHRYLGFITKHPTLQRFACHVFIGQESTRPVAEAVG' A
#
# COMPACT_ATOMS: atom_id res chain seq x y z
N GLN A 1 2.94 -5.59 -30.52
CA GLN A 1 3.85 -4.50 -30.09
C GLN A 1 3.78 -4.44 -28.57
N GLN A 2 4.82 -4.92 -27.89
CA GLN A 2 4.85 -5.10 -26.43
C GLN A 2 5.38 -3.82 -25.79
N LYS A 3 4.55 -3.12 -25.01
CA LYS A 3 4.99 -1.96 -24.22
C LYS A 3 5.81 -2.47 -23.03
N ASN A 4 7.14 -2.41 -23.13
CA ASN A 4 8.06 -2.65 -22.00
C ASN A 4 8.03 -1.45 -21.04
N GLY A 5 6.93 -1.28 -20.30
CA GLY A 5 6.94 -0.49 -19.06
C GLY A 5 7.41 -1.36 -17.89
N PRO A 6 7.87 -0.77 -16.77
CA PRO A 6 8.16 -1.54 -15.58
C PRO A 6 6.88 -2.27 -15.13
N CYS A 7 7.00 -3.58 -14.90
CA CYS A 7 5.94 -4.37 -14.29
C CYS A 7 5.80 -3.93 -12.82
N HIS A 8 4.71 -3.25 -12.48
CA HIS A 8 4.43 -2.72 -11.14
C HIS A 8 3.56 -3.68 -10.30
N ASP A 9 3.70 -4.99 -10.50
CA ASP A 9 2.98 -5.98 -9.71
C ASP A 9 3.74 -6.24 -8.39
N TYR A 10 3.55 -5.34 -7.41
CA TYR A 10 4.07 -5.53 -6.07
C TYR A 10 3.11 -6.39 -5.25
N PHE A 11 3.59 -7.52 -4.76
CA PHE A 11 2.83 -8.39 -3.87
C PHE A 11 3.22 -8.15 -2.40
N TYR A 12 2.25 -7.74 -1.59
CA TYR A 12 2.39 -7.59 -0.14
C TYR A 12 1.46 -8.56 0.57
N SER A 13 2.03 -9.53 1.29
CA SER A 13 1.24 -10.48 2.06
C SER A 13 0.54 -9.75 3.22
N LEU A 14 -0.79 -9.79 3.29
CA LEU A 14 -1.59 -9.11 4.31
C LEU A 14 -1.19 -9.49 5.75
N LYS A 15 -0.74 -10.73 5.98
CA LYS A 15 -0.24 -11.18 7.30
C LYS A 15 0.96 -10.37 7.81
N ASN A 16 1.68 -9.70 6.90
CA ASN A 16 2.82 -8.86 7.23
C ASN A 16 2.45 -7.37 7.32
N VAL A 17 1.21 -7.00 6.98
CA VAL A 17 0.72 -5.61 7.09
C VAL A 17 0.25 -5.39 8.53
N SER A 18 0.88 -4.44 9.23
CA SER A 18 0.57 -4.12 10.63
C SER A 18 -0.32 -2.89 10.79
N PHE A 19 -0.46 -2.08 9.73
CA PHE A 19 -1.26 -0.87 9.70
C PHE A 19 -1.61 -0.50 8.26
N CYS A 20 -2.81 0.01 8.03
CA CYS A 20 -3.27 0.54 6.75
C CYS A 20 -4.23 1.71 6.98
N ALA A 21 -4.07 2.82 6.26
CA ALA A 21 -4.93 3.99 6.37
C ALA A 21 -4.88 4.86 5.10
N PHE A 22 -5.87 5.74 4.95
CA PHE A 22 -5.85 6.85 3.99
C PHE A 22 -5.50 8.17 4.71
N HIS A 23 -4.95 9.15 3.97
CA HIS A 23 -4.59 10.44 4.57
C HIS A 23 -5.86 11.29 4.87
N PRO A 24 -6.01 11.88 6.07
CA PRO A 24 -7.29 12.44 6.54
C PRO A 24 -7.72 13.75 5.85
N ARG A 25 -6.81 14.42 5.13
CA ARG A 25 -7.12 15.66 4.39
C ARG A 25 -7.14 15.48 2.88
N ASP A 26 -6.44 14.47 2.38
CA ASP A 26 -6.38 14.15 0.95
C ASP A 26 -6.55 12.65 0.83
N HIS A 27 -7.79 12.24 0.65
CA HIS A 27 -8.16 10.82 0.65
C HIS A 27 -7.56 10.05 -0.53
N ARG A 28 -6.83 10.69 -1.46
CA ARG A 28 -6.12 9.99 -2.54
C ARG A 28 -4.84 9.31 -2.07
N TYR A 29 -4.31 9.65 -0.90
CA TYR A 29 -3.12 9.01 -0.36
C TYR A 29 -3.50 7.76 0.44
N LEU A 30 -2.87 6.64 0.11
CA LEU A 30 -2.90 5.39 0.85
C LEU A 30 -1.53 5.16 1.49
N GLY A 31 -1.53 4.80 2.77
CA GLY A 31 -0.33 4.40 3.49
C GLY A 31 -0.54 3.06 4.20
N PHE A 32 0.42 2.14 4.08
CA PHE A 32 0.43 0.93 4.90
C PHE A 32 1.83 0.57 5.37
N ILE A 33 1.90 -0.12 6.50
CA ILE A 33 3.16 -0.52 7.15
C ILE A 33 3.29 -2.04 7.03
N THR A 34 4.43 -2.51 6.50
CA THR A 34 4.78 -3.94 6.49
C THR A 34 5.91 -4.25 7.44
N LYS A 35 5.84 -5.39 8.13
CA LYS A 35 6.94 -5.97 8.90
C LYS A 35 7.78 -6.91 8.02
N HIS A 36 9.11 -6.79 8.10
CA HIS A 36 10.01 -7.73 7.45
C HIS A 36 9.87 -9.14 8.08
N PRO A 37 9.83 -10.22 7.29
CA PRO A 37 9.49 -11.55 7.80
C PRO A 37 10.47 -12.09 8.86
N THR A 38 11.76 -11.75 8.75
CA THR A 38 12.81 -12.27 9.66
C THR A 38 13.48 -11.18 10.50
N LEU A 39 13.27 -9.91 10.18
CA LEU A 39 13.95 -8.80 10.84
C LEU A 39 12.91 -7.98 11.60
N GLN A 40 13.28 -7.41 12.74
CA GLN A 40 12.44 -6.45 13.47
C GLN A 40 12.48 -5.07 12.78
N ARG A 41 12.22 -5.05 11.48
CA ARG A 41 12.21 -3.87 10.63
C ARG A 41 10.82 -3.68 10.03
N PHE A 42 10.47 -2.43 9.84
CA PHE A 42 9.20 -2.03 9.23
C PHE A 42 9.48 -1.13 8.03
N ALA A 43 8.60 -1.19 7.04
CA ALA A 43 8.62 -0.29 5.88
C ALA A 43 7.25 0.39 5.78
N CYS A 44 7.25 1.69 5.50
CA CYS A 44 6.06 2.46 5.19
C CYS A 44 5.97 2.62 3.68
N HIS A 45 4.85 2.20 3.10
CA HIS A 45 4.60 2.31 1.67
C HIS A 45 3.49 3.33 1.47
N VAL A 46 3.74 4.33 0.64
CA VAL A 46 2.79 5.41 0.35
C VAL A 46 2.50 5.44 -1.15
N PHE A 47 1.22 5.42 -1.48
CA PHE A 47 0.72 5.47 -2.85
C PHE A 47 -0.28 6.62 -3.00
N ILE A 48 -0.39 7.15 -4.22
CA ILE A 48 -1.42 8.13 -4.58
C ILE A 48 -2.35 7.53 -5.64
N GLY A 49 -3.64 7.51 -5.32
CA GLY A 49 -4.70 7.11 -6.24
C GLY A 49 -5.13 8.25 -7.16
N GLN A 50 -5.75 7.90 -8.29
CA GLN A 50 -6.47 8.87 -9.12
C GLN A 50 -7.73 9.38 -8.41
N GLU A 51 -8.34 8.52 -7.60
CA GLU A 51 -9.52 8.80 -6.78
C GLU A 51 -9.23 8.53 -5.29
N SER A 52 -10.24 8.68 -4.45
CA SER A 52 -10.17 8.34 -3.03
C SER A 52 -9.72 6.89 -2.82
N THR A 53 -8.66 6.71 -2.05
CA THR A 53 -8.15 5.41 -1.60
C THR A 53 -8.78 4.93 -0.29
N ARG A 54 -9.78 5.66 0.23
CA ARG A 54 -10.56 5.24 1.40
C ARG A 54 -11.17 3.83 1.25
N PRO A 55 -11.82 3.46 0.12
CA PRO A 55 -12.38 2.11 -0.04
C PRO A 55 -11.30 1.02 0.03
N VAL A 56 -10.08 1.32 -0.44
CA VAL A 56 -8.94 0.39 -0.35
C VAL A 56 -8.54 0.17 1.10
N ALA A 57 -8.43 1.24 1.89
CA ALA A 57 -8.07 1.13 3.30
C ALA A 57 -9.14 0.39 4.12
N GLU A 58 -10.43 0.63 3.84
CA GLU A 58 -11.56 -0.05 4.49
C GLU A 58 -11.66 -1.53 4.12
N ALA A 59 -11.19 -1.94 2.94
CA ALA A 59 -11.19 -3.34 2.51
C ALA A 59 -10.01 -4.17 3.07
N VAL A 60 -8.95 -3.51 3.54
CA VAL A 60 -7.76 -4.16 4.12
C VAL A 60 -7.94 -4.46 5.62
N GLY A 61 -8.70 -3.62 6.33
CA GLY A 61 -9.01 -3.76 7.77
C GLY A 61 -10.27 -4.57 8.03
#